data_AF-S4AH82-F1
#
_entry.id   AF-S4AH82-F1
#
_cell.length_a   1.000
_cell.length_b   1.000
_cell.length_c   1.000
_cell.angle_alpha   90.00
_cell.angle_beta   90.00
_cell.angle_gamma   90.00
#
_symmetry.space_group_name_H-M   'P 1'
#
loop_
_entity.id
_entity.type
_entity.pdbx_description
1 polymer ?
#
loop_
_entity_poly.entity_id
_entity_poly.type
_entity_poly.pdbx_seq_one_letter_code
_entity_poly.pdbx_strand_id
1 'polypeptide(L)'
;MAAFATVEDYEARAAVALPAGSPKRRQVEVYLDDASALMRRHIPTGHAPDVDTLRAICVAVVRRVTANPGGYRQRTIGQYSETLGEDGGLYLTEDEVAMLQSEDASDPDADDAYSVVLVDQGLPGWTRDPTCLGRRWL
;
A
#
# COMPACT_ATOMS: atom_id res chain seq x y z
N MET A 1 -14.97 -7.12 3.22
CA MET A 1 -13.81 -6.29 3.62
C MET A 1 -14.10 -4.89 3.12
N ALA A 2 -13.91 -3.83 3.90
CA ALA A 2 -14.40 -2.49 3.52
C ALA A 2 -13.61 -1.89 2.35
N ALA A 3 -14.25 -1.22 1.39
CA ALA A 3 -13.58 -0.43 0.35
C ALA A 3 -12.84 0.79 0.95
N PHE A 4 -11.80 1.29 0.26
CA PHE A 4 -11.09 2.51 0.66
C PHE A 4 -11.84 3.80 0.33
N ALA A 5 -12.80 3.74 -0.58
CA ALA A 5 -13.66 4.86 -0.97
C ALA A 5 -15.11 4.38 -1.09
N THR A 6 -16.06 5.28 -0.90
CA THR A 6 -17.48 4.98 -1.08
C THR A 6 -18.01 5.47 -2.43
N VAL A 7 -19.26 5.11 -2.73
CA VAL A 7 -19.95 5.61 -3.94
C VAL A 7 -20.09 7.13 -3.89
N GLU A 8 -20.32 7.71 -2.71
CA GLU A 8 -20.45 9.15 -2.52
C GLU A 8 -19.13 9.87 -2.84
N ASP A 9 -17.98 9.28 -2.48
CA ASP A 9 -16.67 9.80 -2.85
C ASP A 9 -16.48 9.80 -4.38
N TYR A 10 -16.97 8.75 -5.04
CA TYR A 10 -16.97 8.65 -6.50
C TYR A 10 -17.88 9.71 -7.14
N GLU A 11 -19.11 9.87 -6.64
CA GLU A 11 -20.08 10.87 -7.14
C GLU A 11 -19.52 12.29 -7.03
N ALA A 12 -18.92 12.63 -5.88
CA ALA A 12 -18.31 13.93 -5.62
C ALA A 12 -17.15 14.23 -6.58
N ARG A 13 -16.25 13.26 -6.82
CA ARG A 13 -15.08 13.47 -7.69
C ARG A 13 -15.36 13.32 -9.18
N ALA A 14 -16.34 12.51 -9.56
CA ALA A 14 -16.74 12.32 -10.95
C ALA A 14 -17.75 13.37 -11.42
N ALA A 15 -18.32 14.18 -10.50
CA ALA A 15 -19.42 15.10 -10.77
C ALA A 15 -20.62 14.38 -11.42
N VAL A 16 -20.94 13.18 -10.94
CA VAL A 16 -22.05 12.33 -11.43
C VAL A 16 -22.96 11.98 -10.26
N ALA A 17 -24.27 12.05 -10.47
CA ALA A 17 -25.24 11.49 -9.53
C ALA A 17 -25.65 10.07 -9.98
N LEU A 18 -25.47 9.07 -9.13
CA LEU A 18 -25.90 7.69 -9.38
C LEU A 18 -27.14 7.40 -8.52
N PRO A 19 -28.34 7.33 -9.13
CA PRO A 19 -29.59 7.08 -8.41
C PRO A 19 -29.49 5.81 -7.56
N ALA A 20 -30.06 5.87 -6.36
CA ALA A 20 -30.16 4.71 -5.47
C ALA A 20 -30.83 3.53 -6.19
N GLY A 21 -30.22 2.35 -6.10
CA GLY A 21 -30.71 1.14 -6.76
C GLY A 21 -30.41 1.02 -8.26
N SER A 22 -29.75 2.01 -8.88
CA SER A 22 -29.37 1.90 -10.28
C SER A 22 -28.33 0.78 -10.50
N PRO A 23 -28.38 0.05 -11.63
CA PRO A 23 -27.38 -0.97 -11.97
C PRO A 23 -25.95 -0.40 -11.98
N LYS A 24 -25.82 0.86 -12.42
CA LYS A 24 -24.54 1.58 -12.46
C LYS A 24 -23.99 1.87 -11.08
N ARG A 25 -24.84 2.19 -10.09
CA ARG A 25 -24.45 2.35 -8.69
C ARG A 25 -23.86 1.05 -8.13
N ARG A 26 -24.54 -0.08 -8.34
CA ARG A 26 -24.06 -1.40 -7.93
C ARG A 26 -22.75 -1.78 -8.61
N GLN A 27 -22.62 -1.45 -9.90
CA GLN A 27 -21.40 -1.69 -10.65
C GLN A 27 -20.20 -0.90 -10.07
N VAL A 28 -20.40 0.39 -9.76
CA VAL A 28 -19.37 1.24 -9.14
C VAL A 28 -18.97 0.69 -7.77
N GLU A 29 -19.93 0.25 -6.96
CA GLU A 29 -19.67 -0.38 -5.66
C GLU A 29 -18.76 -1.61 -5.78
N VAL A 30 -19.05 -2.51 -6.74
CA VAL A 30 -18.19 -3.67 -7.02
C VAL A 30 -16.79 -3.25 -7.48
N TYR A 31 -16.69 -2.27 -8.36
CA TYR A 31 -15.37 -1.79 -8.82
C TYR A 31 -14.56 -1.12 -7.71
N LEU A 32 -15.21 -0.45 -6.75
CA LEU A 32 -14.52 0.12 -5.57
C LEU A 32 -13.95 -0.99 -4.68
N ASP A 33 -14.70 -2.09 -4.50
CA ASP A 33 -14.21 -3.27 -3.77
C ASP A 33 -13.02 -3.92 -4.48
N ASP A 34 -13.13 -4.14 -5.80
CA ASP A 34 -12.07 -4.74 -6.60
C ASP A 34 -10.82 -3.86 -6.65
N ALA A 35 -10.99 -2.53 -6.83
CA ALA A 35 -9.89 -1.56 -6.77
C ALA A 35 -9.19 -1.61 -5.41
N SER A 36 -9.97 -1.65 -4.34
CA SER A 36 -9.42 -1.73 -2.98
C SER A 36 -8.67 -3.04 -2.73
N ALA A 37 -9.16 -4.15 -3.27
CA ALA A 37 -8.46 -5.44 -3.21
C ALA A 37 -7.16 -5.42 -4.02
N LEU A 38 -7.16 -4.77 -5.17
CA LEU A 38 -5.97 -4.62 -6.02
C LEU A 38 -4.91 -3.75 -5.33
N MET A 39 -5.30 -2.58 -4.81
CA MET A 39 -4.39 -1.67 -4.10
C MET A 39 -3.70 -2.34 -2.91
N ARG A 40 -4.42 -3.15 -2.12
CA ARG A 40 -3.84 -3.86 -0.96
C ARG A 40 -2.70 -4.81 -1.30
N ARG A 41 -2.64 -5.33 -2.54
CA ARG A 41 -1.55 -6.19 -2.98
C ARG A 41 -0.23 -5.43 -3.13
N HIS A 42 -0.31 -4.12 -3.30
CA HIS A 42 0.84 -3.24 -3.51
C HIS A 42 1.29 -2.51 -2.24
N ILE A 43 0.49 -2.53 -1.17
CA ILE A 43 0.83 -1.93 0.12
C ILE A 43 1.72 -2.92 0.89
N PRO A 44 2.96 -2.56 1.23
CA PRO A 44 3.85 -3.42 2.01
C PRO A 44 3.34 -3.61 3.44
N THR A 45 3.71 -4.73 4.07
CA THR A 45 3.30 -5.04 5.45
C THR A 45 3.97 -4.05 6.41
N GLY A 46 3.20 -3.42 7.31
CA GLY A 46 3.71 -2.40 8.23
C GLY A 46 3.60 -0.96 7.72
N HIS A 47 3.25 -0.77 6.44
CA HIS A 47 3.02 0.56 5.87
C HIS A 47 1.52 0.88 5.78
N ALA A 48 1.14 2.07 6.21
CA ALA A 48 -0.21 2.60 6.10
C ALA A 48 -0.18 3.93 5.31
N PRO A 49 -0.48 3.91 4.00
CA PRO A 49 -0.58 5.12 3.21
C PRO A 49 -1.67 6.05 3.74
N ASP A 50 -1.54 7.34 3.46
CA ASP A 50 -2.56 8.32 3.83
C ASP A 50 -3.95 7.97 3.28
N VAL A 51 -4.98 8.19 4.11
CA VAL A 51 -6.36 7.79 3.80
C VAL A 51 -6.92 8.59 2.62
N ASP A 52 -6.55 9.86 2.48
CA ASP A 52 -7.01 10.69 1.37
C ASP A 52 -6.32 10.28 0.06
N THR A 53 -5.05 9.86 0.11
CA THR A 53 -4.35 9.23 -1.02
C THR A 53 -5.02 7.92 -1.44
N LEU A 54 -5.32 7.02 -0.50
CA LEU A 54 -6.02 5.77 -0.79
C LEU A 54 -7.38 6.01 -1.43
N ARG A 55 -8.16 6.96 -0.89
CA ARG A 55 -9.44 7.36 -1.46
C ARG A 55 -9.26 7.91 -2.88
N ALA A 56 -8.23 8.74 -3.10
CA ALA A 56 -7.98 9.36 -4.38
C ALA A 56 -7.66 8.35 -5.48
N ILE A 57 -6.73 7.44 -5.20
CA ILE A 57 -6.30 6.40 -6.14
C ILE A 57 -7.47 5.46 -6.43
N CYS A 58 -8.20 5.02 -5.41
CA CYS A 58 -9.34 4.12 -5.57
C CYS A 58 -10.40 4.71 -6.53
N VAL A 59 -10.79 5.97 -6.32
CA VAL A 59 -11.74 6.66 -7.21
C VAL A 59 -11.17 6.88 -8.62
N ALA A 60 -9.88 7.18 -8.75
CA ALA A 60 -9.23 7.36 -10.05
C ALA A 60 -9.24 6.08 -10.90
N VAL A 61 -8.95 4.93 -10.28
CA VAL A 61 -9.02 3.60 -10.92
C VAL A 61 -10.45 3.32 -11.40
N VAL A 62 -11.45 3.54 -10.54
CA VAL A 62 -12.86 3.29 -10.90
C VAL A 62 -13.34 4.22 -12.02
N ARG A 63 -12.90 5.49 -12.03
CA ARG A 63 -13.22 6.42 -13.13
C ARG A 63 -12.63 5.94 -14.46
N ARG A 64 -11.39 5.43 -14.45
CA ARG A 64 -10.72 4.91 -15.66
C ARG A 64 -11.44 3.69 -16.23
N VAL A 65 -11.74 2.68 -15.40
CA VAL A 65 -12.45 1.48 -15.87
C VAL A 65 -13.88 1.82 -16.33
N THR A 66 -14.54 2.80 -15.71
CA THR A 66 -15.88 3.24 -16.13
C THR A 66 -15.86 3.99 -17.47
N ALA A 67 -14.78 4.73 -17.75
CA ALA A 67 -14.62 5.46 -19.00
C ALA A 67 -14.26 4.52 -20.18
N ASN A 68 -13.42 3.51 -19.93
CA ASN A 68 -13.02 2.52 -20.94
C ASN A 68 -13.14 1.08 -20.41
N PRO A 69 -14.38 0.56 -20.27
CA PRO A 69 -14.58 -0.78 -19.70
C PRO A 69 -14.08 -1.90 -20.64
N GLY A 70 -13.95 -1.63 -21.94
CA GLY A 70 -13.56 -2.61 -22.94
C GLY A 70 -12.08 -2.62 -23.31
N GLY A 71 -11.26 -1.74 -22.72
CA GLY A 71 -9.84 -1.63 -23.09
C GLY A 71 -9.61 -1.36 -24.56
N TYR A 72 -10.48 -0.57 -25.16
CA TYR A 72 -10.27 -0.10 -26.52
C TYR A 72 -9.09 0.85 -26.52
N ARG A 73 -8.11 0.61 -27.39
CA ARG A 73 -6.98 1.52 -27.63
C ARG A 73 -7.34 2.67 -28.57
N GLN A 74 -8.35 2.46 -29.40
CA GLN A 74 -8.84 3.45 -30.34
C GLN A 74 -10.32 3.25 -30.56
N ARG A 75 -11.07 4.35 -30.62
CA ARG A 75 -12.47 4.34 -31.02
C ARG A 75 -12.65 5.28 -32.19
N THR A 76 -13.09 4.73 -33.31
CA THR A 76 -13.47 5.50 -34.50
C THR A 76 -14.99 5.54 -34.59
N ILE A 77 -15.57 6.74 -34.53
CA ILE A 77 -17.00 6.96 -34.72
C ILE A 77 -17.18 7.89 -35.93
N GLY A 78 -17.53 7.30 -37.08
CA GLY A 78 -17.66 8.04 -38.33
C GLY A 78 -16.32 8.64 -38.76
N GLN A 79 -16.22 9.98 -38.75
CA GLN A 79 -14.98 10.70 -39.10
C GLN A 79 -14.13 11.10 -37.89
N TYR A 80 -14.59 10.82 -36.67
CA TYR A 80 -13.84 11.16 -35.46
C TYR A 80 -13.07 9.93 -34.95
N SER A 81 -11.76 10.07 -34.81
CA SER A 81 -10.89 9.09 -34.19
C SER A 81 -10.42 9.62 -32.84
N GLU A 82 -10.72 8.89 -31.77
CA GLU A 82 -10.19 9.14 -30.44
C GLU A 82 -9.24 7.99 -30.07
N THR A 83 -8.02 8.35 -29.68
CA THR A 83 -7.07 7.41 -29.08
C THR A 83 -7.38 7.33 -27.59
N LEU A 84 -7.76 6.14 -27.14
CA LEU A 84 -8.00 5.85 -25.73
C LEU A 84 -6.71 5.26 -25.13
N GLY A 85 -6.51 5.44 -23.82
CA GLY A 85 -5.30 4.97 -23.13
C GLY A 85 -4.98 3.49 -23.38
N GLU A 86 -3.69 3.15 -23.32
CA GLU A 86 -3.13 1.88 -23.83
C GLU A 86 -3.60 0.64 -23.05
N ASP A 87 -4.00 0.84 -21.79
CA ASP A 87 -4.54 -0.14 -20.88
C ASP A 87 -6.00 0.20 -20.55
N GLY A 88 -6.92 -0.74 -20.73
CA GLY A 88 -8.22 -0.65 -20.09
C GLY A 88 -8.46 -1.78 -19.13
N GLY A 89 -9.51 -1.62 -18.33
CA GLY A 89 -9.76 -2.46 -17.17
C GLY A 89 -9.30 -1.81 -15.87
N LEU A 90 -9.18 -2.65 -14.84
CA LEU A 90 -8.82 -2.24 -13.49
C LEU A 90 -7.30 -2.40 -13.32
N TYR A 91 -6.57 -1.30 -13.35
CA TYR A 91 -5.11 -1.29 -13.22
C TYR A 91 -4.64 -0.05 -12.45
N LEU A 92 -3.47 -0.17 -11.81
CA LEU A 92 -2.75 0.96 -11.22
C LEU A 92 -1.67 1.43 -12.19
N THR A 93 -1.44 2.74 -12.24
CA THR A 93 -0.25 3.27 -12.91
C THR A 93 0.98 3.09 -12.03
N GLU A 94 2.17 3.18 -12.64
CA GLU A 94 3.44 3.12 -11.89
C GLU A 94 3.51 4.20 -10.81
N ASP A 95 3.06 5.43 -11.12
CA ASP A 95 2.99 6.53 -10.14
C ASP A 95 2.05 6.22 -8.96
N GLU A 96 0.89 5.61 -9.23
CA GLU A 96 -0.05 5.23 -8.16
C GLU A 96 0.51 4.10 -7.30
N VAL A 97 1.23 3.15 -7.90
CA VAL A 97 1.96 2.11 -7.14
C VAL A 97 3.06 2.75 -6.29
N ALA A 98 3.80 3.70 -6.85
CA ALA A 98 4.83 4.44 -6.12
C ALA A 98 4.24 5.26 -4.96
N MET A 99 3.02 5.80 -5.09
CA MET A 99 2.33 6.48 -3.97
C MET A 99 1.80 5.52 -2.89
N LEU A 100 1.61 4.24 -3.22
CA LEU A 100 1.18 3.20 -2.27
C LEU A 100 2.36 2.56 -1.54
N GLN A 101 3.56 2.73 -2.07
CA GLN A 101 4.82 2.24 -1.51
C GLN A 101 5.55 3.43 -0.89
N SER A 102 6.24 3.25 0.23
CA SER A 102 7.04 4.35 0.79
C SER A 102 8.19 4.71 -0.15
N GLU A 103 8.51 6.00 -0.30
CA GLU A 103 9.73 6.45 -1.00
C GLU A 103 11.00 5.88 -0.33
N ASP A 104 10.92 5.57 0.96
CA ASP A 104 11.99 4.97 1.77
C ASP A 104 12.11 3.45 1.64
N ALA A 105 11.96 2.90 0.43
CA ALA A 105 12.45 1.55 0.13
C ALA A 105 13.99 1.49 -0.04
N SER A 106 14.71 2.52 0.44
CA SER A 106 16.14 2.42 0.70
C SER A 106 16.32 1.73 2.05
N ASP A 107 16.47 0.41 1.97
CA ASP A 107 16.87 -0.51 3.04
C ASP A 107 15.72 -1.24 3.77
N PRO A 108 15.35 -2.47 3.34
CA PRO A 108 14.40 -3.31 4.06
C PRO A 108 14.90 -3.77 5.45
N ASP A 109 16.13 -3.44 5.85
CA ASP A 109 16.68 -3.69 7.19
C ASP A 109 16.77 -2.42 8.09
N ALA A 110 16.27 -1.25 7.65
CA ALA A 110 16.50 0.01 8.37
C ALA A 110 15.58 0.28 9.60
N ASP A 111 14.49 -0.45 9.79
CA ASP A 111 13.50 -0.14 10.85
C ASP A 111 13.69 -0.93 12.16
N ASP A 112 14.65 -1.85 12.22
CA ASP A 112 14.89 -2.65 13.42
C ASP A 112 16.06 -2.07 14.24
N ALA A 113 15.86 -0.86 14.76
CA ALA A 113 16.75 -0.26 15.76
C ALA A 113 16.55 -0.95 17.13
N TYR A 114 17.08 -2.16 17.28
CA TYR A 114 17.12 -2.83 18.58
C TYR A 114 18.21 -2.22 19.47
N SER A 115 17.86 -1.89 20.71
CA SER A 115 18.85 -1.57 21.74
C SER A 115 19.28 -2.86 22.45
N VAL A 116 20.54 -3.25 22.26
CA VAL A 116 21.13 -4.37 22.99
C VAL A 116 21.64 -3.84 24.32
N VAL A 117 21.00 -4.25 25.42
CA VAL A 117 21.54 -4.03 26.76
C VAL A 117 22.48 -5.19 27.08
N LEU A 118 23.77 -4.91 27.21
CA LEU A 118 24.71 -5.85 27.80
C LEU A 118 24.37 -6.02 29.29
N VAL A 119 23.76 -7.15 29.62
CA VAL A 119 23.58 -7.58 31.01
C VAL A 119 24.80 -8.39 31.41
N ASP A 120 25.69 -7.78 32.20
CA ASP A 120 26.72 -8.52 32.91
C ASP A 120 26.04 -9.28 34.05
N GLN A 121 25.73 -10.57 33.81
CA GLN A 121 25.24 -11.52 34.81
C GLN A 121 26.40 -11.93 35.75
N GLY A 122 27.06 -10.92 36.33
CA GLY A 122 28.36 -10.99 37.00
C GLY A 122 28.72 -12.41 37.42
N LEU A 123 29.67 -13.02 36.70
CA LEU A 123 30.23 -14.31 37.08
C LEU A 123 30.51 -14.27 38.59
N PRO A 124 30.08 -15.29 39.37
CA PRO A 124 30.33 -15.32 40.80
C PRO A 124 31.82 -15.05 40.99
N GLY A 125 32.09 -13.96 41.70
CA GLY A 125 33.35 -13.23 41.63
C GLY A 125 34.56 -14.16 41.62
N TRP A 126 35.57 -13.75 40.85
CA TRP A 126 36.88 -14.37 40.80
C TRP A 126 37.34 -14.70 42.23
N THR A 127 37.11 -15.95 42.64
CA THR A 127 37.49 -16.41 43.97
C THR A 127 38.98 -16.60 43.87
N ARG A 128 39.75 -15.90 44.72
CA ARG A 128 41.19 -16.17 44.84
C ARG A 128 41.34 -17.67 45.08
N ASP A 129 41.95 -18.35 44.11
CA ASP A 129 42.27 -19.75 44.24
C ASP A 129 43.09 -19.92 45.54
N PRO A 130 42.63 -20.73 46.51
CA PRO A 130 43.34 -20.92 47.76
C PRO A 130 44.74 -21.55 47.56
N THR A 131 45.05 -22.06 46.37
CA THR A 131 46.37 -22.59 46.02
C THR A 131 47.39 -21.52 45.61
N CYS A 132 46.98 -20.24 45.46
CA CYS A 132 47.92 -19.14 45.16
C CYS A 132 48.82 -18.74 46.34
N LEU A 133 48.75 -19.41 47.50
CA LEU A 133 49.76 -19.32 48.56
C LEU A 133 51.01 -20.16 48.23
N GLY A 134 51.59 -19.90 47.05
CA GLY A 134 52.83 -20.48 46.59
C GLY A 134 54.04 -19.66 47.02
N ARG A 135 54.61 -20.01 48.19
CA ARG A 135 56.00 -19.80 48.62
C ARG A 135 56.52 -18.36 48.67
N ARG A 136 56.42 -17.76 49.86
CA ARG A 136 57.44 -16.83 50.37
C ARG A 136 57.93 -17.33 51.73
N TRP A 137 58.96 -18.17 51.70
CA TRP A 137 59.79 -18.48 52.87
C TRP A 137 61.25 -18.52 52.42
N LEU A 138 61.99 -17.58 53.01
CA LEU A 138 63.46 -17.39 53.07
C LEU A 138 64.14 -16.93 51.77
#